data_AF-A0A4U1ESP5-F1
#
_entry.id   AF-A0A4U1ESP5-F1
#
_cell.length_a   1.000
_cell.length_b   1.000
_cell.length_c   1.000
_cell.angle_alpha   90.00
_cell.angle_beta   90.00
_cell.angle_gamma   90.00
#
_symmetry.space_group_name_H-M   'P 1'
#
loop_
_entity.id
_entity.type
_entity.pdbx_description
1 polymer ?
#
loop_
_entity_poly.entity_id
_entity_poly.type
_entity_poly.pdbx_seq_one_letter_code
_entity_poly.pdbx_strand_id
1 'polypeptide(L)'
;AKGGGYESEDAYQNAELVFLDIHNIHVMRESLRKLKEIVYPNIEETHWLSNLESTHWLEHIKLILAGALRIADKVESGKTSVVVHCSDGWDRTAQLTSLAMLMLDGYYRTIRGFEVLVEKEWLSFGHRFQLRLGHGDKNHADADRSPVFLQFIDCVWQMTRQFPTAFEFNEYFLITILDHLYSCLFGTFLCNSEQQRGKENLPKRTVSLWSYINSQLEDFTNPLYGSYSNHVLYPVASMRHLELWVGYYVRWNPRMKPQEPIHNRYKELLAKRAELQKKVEELQREISNRSTSSSERAGSPAQCVTPVQTV
;
A
#
# COMPACT_ATOMS: atom_id res chain seq x y z
N ALA A 1 17.48 10.82 -30.43
CA ALA A 1 17.15 10.21 -31.75
C ALA A 1 15.64 10.11 -32.06
N LYS A 2 14.72 10.08 -31.08
CA LYS A 2 13.25 10.04 -31.33
C LYS A 2 12.48 11.29 -30.84
N GLY A 3 13.15 12.45 -30.75
CA GLY A 3 12.52 13.73 -30.37
C GLY A 3 12.27 13.97 -28.87
N GLY A 4 12.31 12.93 -28.02
CA GLY A 4 12.38 13.08 -26.56
C GLY A 4 13.81 13.23 -26.02
N GLY A 5 13.96 13.33 -24.70
CA GLY A 5 15.27 13.49 -24.05
C GLY A 5 15.17 13.58 -22.53
N TYR A 6 16.21 14.17 -21.94
CA TYR A 6 16.33 14.51 -20.52
C TYR A 6 16.96 15.90 -20.38
N GLU A 7 16.80 16.50 -19.22
CA GLU A 7 17.27 17.83 -18.85
C GLU A 7 18.80 17.83 -18.70
N SER A 8 19.52 18.47 -19.62
CA SER A 8 20.98 18.56 -19.55
C SER A 8 21.44 19.58 -18.50
N GLU A 9 22.60 19.33 -17.89
CA GLU A 9 23.19 20.20 -16.86
C GLU A 9 23.41 21.64 -17.36
N ASP A 10 23.77 21.81 -18.64
CA ASP A 10 23.96 23.14 -19.26
C ASP A 10 22.66 23.94 -19.33
N ALA A 11 21.52 23.26 -19.59
CA ALA A 11 20.21 23.90 -19.71
C ALA A 11 19.53 24.09 -18.35
N TYR A 12 19.81 23.20 -17.39
CA TYR A 12 19.18 23.17 -16.07
C TYR A 12 20.23 23.22 -14.96
N GLN A 13 20.94 24.35 -14.87
CA GLN A 13 22.07 24.56 -13.95
C GLN A 13 21.77 24.32 -12.46
N ASN A 14 20.51 24.44 -12.06
CA ASN A 14 20.05 24.26 -10.67
C ASN A 14 19.36 22.90 -10.45
N ALA A 15 19.49 21.95 -11.38
CA ALA A 15 18.89 20.63 -11.28
C ALA A 15 19.96 19.53 -11.29
N GLU A 16 19.82 18.57 -10.39
CA GLU A 16 20.61 17.34 -10.38
C GLU A 16 19.77 16.23 -11.03
N LEU A 17 20.22 15.70 -12.17
CA LEU A 17 19.52 14.63 -12.87
C LEU A 17 20.04 13.25 -12.46
N VAL A 18 19.12 12.33 -12.17
CA VAL A 18 19.43 10.98 -11.70
C VAL A 18 18.64 9.95 -12.48
N PHE A 19 19.33 8.97 -13.06
CA PHE A 19 18.69 7.79 -13.65
C PHE A 19 18.42 6.71 -12.59
N LEU A 20 17.24 6.11 -12.65
CA LEU A 20 16.78 5.09 -11.70
C LEU A 20 16.78 3.66 -12.28
N ASP A 21 17.19 3.50 -13.54
CA ASP A 21 17.36 2.21 -14.24
C ASP A 21 16.12 1.28 -14.25
N ILE A 22 14.92 1.85 -14.11
CA ILE A 22 13.66 1.12 -14.22
C ILE A 22 13.31 0.95 -15.71
N HIS A 23 13.32 -0.31 -16.14
CA HIS A 23 13.08 -0.71 -17.52
C HIS A 23 11.65 -0.42 -18.01
N ASN A 24 11.43 -0.52 -19.32
CA ASN A 24 10.14 -0.25 -19.95
C ASN A 24 9.12 -1.40 -19.76
N ILE A 25 7.89 -1.15 -20.22
CA ILE A 25 6.75 -2.06 -20.09
C ILE A 25 6.97 -3.45 -20.70
N HIS A 26 7.82 -3.58 -21.73
CA HIS A 26 8.06 -4.85 -22.41
C HIS A 26 8.94 -5.78 -21.57
N VAL A 27 9.95 -5.21 -20.90
CA VAL A 27 10.81 -5.96 -19.98
C VAL A 27 9.99 -6.45 -18.77
N MET A 28 9.11 -5.61 -18.22
CA MET A 28 8.25 -6.00 -17.11
C MET A 28 7.25 -7.10 -17.48
N ARG A 29 6.70 -7.06 -18.70
CA ARG A 29 5.83 -8.13 -19.22
C ARG A 29 6.59 -9.46 -19.32
N GLU A 30 7.80 -9.42 -19.88
CA GLU A 30 8.63 -10.61 -20.04
C GLU A 30 9.06 -11.21 -18.70
N SER A 31 9.40 -10.35 -17.72
CA SER A 31 9.71 -10.77 -16.36
C SER A 31 8.53 -11.52 -15.70
N LEU A 32 7.31 -10.99 -15.81
CA LEU A 32 6.12 -11.67 -15.28
C LEU A 32 5.80 -12.98 -16.01
N ARG A 33 6.02 -13.03 -17.33
CA ARG A 33 5.85 -14.27 -18.12
C ARG A 33 6.72 -15.39 -17.56
N LYS A 34 8.02 -15.12 -17.37
CA LYS A 34 8.97 -16.07 -16.77
C LYS A 34 8.57 -16.45 -15.35
N LEU A 35 8.14 -15.47 -14.53
CA LEU A 35 7.68 -15.75 -13.16
C LEU A 35 6.50 -16.72 -13.15
N LYS A 36 5.50 -16.49 -14.01
CA LYS A 36 4.34 -17.39 -14.12
C LYS A 36 4.76 -18.83 -14.44
N GLU A 37 5.73 -19.01 -15.33
CA GLU A 37 6.20 -20.34 -15.78
C GLU A 37 6.87 -21.14 -14.66
N ILE A 38 7.56 -20.49 -13.73
CA ILE A 38 8.26 -21.18 -12.64
C ILE A 38 7.36 -21.42 -11.41
N VAL A 39 6.22 -20.72 -11.29
CA VAL A 39 5.33 -20.83 -10.12
C VAL A 39 4.08 -21.67 -10.35
N TYR A 40 3.66 -21.88 -11.61
CA TYR A 40 2.41 -22.56 -11.92
C TYR A 40 2.53 -23.48 -13.16
N PRO A 41 2.01 -24.71 -13.13
CA PRO A 41 1.21 -25.31 -12.05
C PRO A 41 2.01 -25.89 -10.89
N ASN A 42 3.27 -26.25 -11.11
CA ASN A 42 4.14 -26.89 -10.11
C ASN A 42 5.45 -26.10 -10.00
N ILE A 43 5.99 -26.02 -8.78
CA ILE A 43 7.29 -25.41 -8.50
C ILE A 43 8.36 -26.50 -8.50
N GLU A 44 9.47 -26.23 -9.17
CA GLU A 44 10.69 -27.04 -9.07
C GLU A 44 11.54 -26.50 -7.92
N GLU A 45 11.70 -27.31 -6.87
CA GLU A 45 12.31 -26.90 -5.60
C GLU A 45 13.84 -26.83 -5.66
N THR A 46 14.49 -27.70 -6.44
CA THR A 46 15.97 -27.84 -6.47
C THR A 46 16.65 -26.57 -6.96
N HIS A 47 16.05 -25.92 -7.96
CA HIS A 47 16.56 -24.72 -8.60
C HIS A 47 15.66 -23.49 -8.35
N TRP A 48 14.84 -23.52 -7.30
CA TRP A 48 13.87 -22.45 -7.01
C TRP A 48 14.50 -21.05 -7.01
N LEU A 49 15.58 -20.84 -6.26
CA LEU A 49 16.22 -19.53 -6.14
C LEU A 49 16.81 -19.04 -7.45
N SER A 50 17.52 -19.91 -8.19
CA SER A 50 18.09 -19.56 -9.50
C SER A 50 17.02 -19.31 -10.55
N ASN A 51 15.92 -20.09 -10.53
CA ASN A 51 14.80 -19.90 -11.43
C ASN A 51 14.13 -18.55 -11.16
N LEU A 52 13.88 -18.21 -9.89
CA LEU A 52 13.33 -16.91 -9.48
C LEU A 52 14.24 -15.76 -9.89
N GLU A 53 15.55 -15.87 -9.67
CA GLU A 53 16.54 -14.86 -10.08
C GLU A 53 16.50 -14.62 -11.60
N SER A 54 16.39 -15.68 -12.40
CA SER A 54 16.34 -15.60 -13.87
C SER A 54 15.12 -14.86 -14.44
N THR A 55 14.07 -14.68 -13.63
CA THR A 55 12.89 -13.87 -13.98
C THR A 55 13.17 -12.38 -13.87
N HIS A 56 14.15 -11.98 -13.04
CA HIS A 56 14.41 -10.61 -12.61
C HIS A 56 13.23 -9.88 -11.93
N TRP A 57 12.15 -10.59 -11.56
CA TRP A 57 10.96 -9.95 -11.00
C TRP A 57 11.27 -9.16 -9.73
N LEU A 58 11.93 -9.80 -8.76
CA LEU A 58 12.33 -9.15 -7.51
C LEU A 58 13.38 -8.04 -7.71
N GLU A 59 14.23 -8.16 -8.73
CA GLU A 59 15.17 -7.08 -9.07
C GLU A 59 14.42 -5.85 -9.62
N HIS A 60 13.36 -6.03 -10.39
CA HIS A 60 12.51 -4.93 -10.83
C HIS A 60 11.73 -4.28 -9.67
N ILE A 61 11.15 -5.08 -8.76
CA ILE A 61 10.50 -4.57 -7.54
C ILE A 61 11.50 -3.78 -6.68
N LYS A 62 12.72 -4.30 -6.52
CA LYS A 62 13.82 -3.62 -5.84
C LYS A 62 14.14 -2.27 -6.46
N LEU A 63 14.32 -2.19 -7.78
CA LEU A 63 14.64 -0.92 -8.46
C LEU A 63 13.52 0.12 -8.32
N ILE A 64 12.26 -0.31 -8.38
CA ILE A 64 11.09 0.56 -8.16
C ILE A 64 11.08 1.10 -6.73
N LEU A 65 11.20 0.23 -5.73
CA LEU A 65 11.25 0.64 -4.31
C LEU A 65 12.48 1.51 -4.01
N ALA A 66 13.65 1.17 -4.55
CA ALA A 66 14.88 1.97 -4.41
C ALA A 66 14.72 3.35 -5.04
N GLY A 67 14.07 3.45 -6.20
CA GLY A 67 13.73 4.73 -6.82
C GLY A 67 12.83 5.58 -5.93
N ALA A 68 11.75 5.00 -5.41
CA ALA A 68 10.82 5.69 -4.51
C ALA A 68 11.50 6.12 -3.19
N LEU A 69 12.38 5.28 -2.63
CA LEU A 69 13.20 5.60 -1.45
C LEU A 69 14.09 6.82 -1.69
N ARG A 70 14.76 6.90 -2.84
CA ARG A 70 15.61 8.06 -3.17
C ARG A 70 14.79 9.36 -3.27
N ILE A 71 13.60 9.28 -3.84
CA ILE A 71 12.66 10.41 -3.94
C ILE A 71 12.22 10.84 -2.54
N ALA A 72 11.76 9.90 -1.71
CA ALA A 72 11.30 10.17 -0.35
C ALA A 72 12.43 10.74 0.52
N ASP A 73 13.65 10.19 0.45
CA ASP A 73 14.80 10.67 1.21
C ASP A 73 15.24 12.08 0.77
N LYS A 74 15.24 12.37 -0.54
CA LYS A 74 15.59 13.71 -1.05
C LYS A 74 14.58 14.77 -0.58
N VAL A 75 13.30 14.43 -0.49
CA VAL A 75 12.25 15.31 0.03
C VAL A 75 12.34 15.45 1.56
N GLU A 76 12.39 14.33 2.29
CA GLU A 76 12.35 14.35 3.75
C GLU A 76 13.69 14.76 4.37
N SER A 77 14.79 14.09 4.05
CA SER A 77 16.11 14.37 4.64
C SER A 77 16.77 15.54 3.93
N GLY A 78 16.70 15.56 2.60
CA GLY A 78 17.36 16.57 1.77
C GLY A 78 16.60 17.90 1.68
N LYS A 79 15.34 17.96 2.16
CA LYS A 79 14.46 19.14 2.08
C LYS A 79 14.45 19.78 0.67
N THR A 80 14.57 18.94 -0.36
CA THR A 80 14.72 19.36 -1.75
C THR A 80 13.50 18.94 -2.55
N SER A 81 12.95 19.87 -3.33
CA SER A 81 11.88 19.56 -4.28
C SER A 81 12.40 18.65 -5.39
N VAL A 82 11.61 17.66 -5.77
CA VAL A 82 11.97 16.66 -6.79
C VAL A 82 10.99 16.69 -7.94
N VAL A 83 11.49 16.52 -9.16
CA VAL A 83 10.68 16.31 -10.37
C VAL A 83 10.86 14.86 -10.79
N VAL A 84 9.76 14.13 -10.92
CA VAL A 84 9.77 12.72 -11.31
C VAL A 84 9.12 12.59 -12.68
N HIS A 85 9.89 12.16 -13.68
CA HIS A 85 9.38 11.92 -15.01
C HIS A 85 10.03 10.67 -15.64
N CYS A 86 9.43 10.21 -16.73
CA CYS A 86 9.99 9.17 -17.57
C CYS A 86 9.75 9.55 -19.03
N SER A 87 9.45 8.58 -19.90
CA SER A 87 9.15 8.85 -21.31
C SER A 87 7.78 9.54 -21.48
N ASP A 88 6.70 8.88 -21.04
CA ASP A 88 5.32 9.40 -21.18
C ASP A 88 4.71 9.88 -19.85
N GLY A 89 5.33 9.57 -18.71
CA GLY A 89 4.89 10.06 -17.39
C GLY A 89 3.71 9.32 -16.74
N TRP A 90 3.13 8.28 -17.35
CA TRP A 90 1.94 7.59 -16.81
C TRP A 90 2.18 6.16 -16.27
N ASP A 91 3.38 5.59 -16.44
CA ASP A 91 3.71 4.22 -15.99
C ASP A 91 4.65 4.25 -14.77
N ARG A 92 5.96 4.41 -15.02
CA ARG A 92 6.99 4.42 -13.96
C ARG A 92 6.88 5.62 -13.04
N THR A 93 6.48 6.78 -13.57
CA THR A 93 6.24 7.97 -12.75
C THR A 93 5.14 7.72 -11.73
N ALA A 94 4.00 7.13 -12.13
CA ALA A 94 2.91 6.79 -11.20
C ALA A 94 3.37 5.79 -10.13
N GLN A 95 4.18 4.79 -10.48
CA GLN A 95 4.81 3.88 -9.50
C GLN A 95 5.63 4.66 -8.47
N LEU A 96 6.52 5.54 -8.94
CA LEU A 96 7.46 6.26 -8.09
C LEU A 96 6.79 7.31 -7.20
N THR A 97 5.89 8.13 -7.75
CA THR A 97 5.21 9.19 -6.98
C THR A 97 4.32 8.57 -5.91
N SER A 98 3.50 7.57 -6.27
CA SER A 98 2.60 6.93 -5.31
C SER A 98 3.34 6.18 -4.20
N LEU A 99 4.45 5.49 -4.49
CA LEU A 99 5.27 4.84 -3.47
C LEU A 99 5.99 5.83 -2.56
N ALA A 100 6.55 6.92 -3.12
CA ALA A 100 7.16 7.96 -2.30
C ALA A 100 6.13 8.66 -1.40
N MET A 101 4.93 8.91 -1.91
CA MET A 101 3.81 9.46 -1.12
C MET A 101 3.39 8.54 0.02
N LEU A 102 3.36 7.21 -0.20
CA LEU A 102 3.13 6.22 0.87
C LEU A 102 4.23 6.23 1.93
N MET A 103 5.48 6.40 1.51
CA MET A 103 6.61 6.50 2.44
C MET A 103 6.51 7.78 3.27
N LEU A 104 6.13 8.91 2.67
CA LEU A 104 6.14 10.23 3.32
C LEU A 104 4.89 10.51 4.18
N ASP A 105 3.69 10.18 3.68
CA ASP A 105 2.43 10.61 4.28
C ASP A 105 1.61 9.42 4.81
N GLY A 106 1.37 9.42 6.12
CA GLY A 106 0.57 8.40 6.80
C GLY A 106 -0.90 8.37 6.37
N TYR A 107 -1.44 9.47 5.82
CA TYR A 107 -2.81 9.50 5.29
C TYR A 107 -3.02 8.41 4.24
N TYR A 108 -2.08 8.27 3.28
CA TYR A 108 -2.19 7.30 2.19
C TYR A 108 -2.05 5.84 2.65
N ARG A 109 -1.69 5.60 3.92
CA ARG A 109 -1.61 4.27 4.52
C ARG A 109 -2.92 3.83 5.19
N THR A 110 -3.89 4.74 5.30
CA THR A 110 -5.28 4.39 5.65
C THR A 110 -5.98 3.74 4.46
N ILE A 111 -7.03 2.94 4.68
CA ILE A 111 -7.82 2.33 3.61
C ILE A 111 -8.30 3.42 2.64
N ARG A 112 -9.02 4.42 3.16
CA ARG A 112 -9.56 5.52 2.34
C ARG A 112 -8.47 6.37 1.70
N GLY A 113 -7.37 6.63 2.41
CA GLY A 113 -6.25 7.36 1.83
C GLY A 113 -5.61 6.60 0.68
N PHE A 114 -5.44 5.29 0.79
CA PHE A 114 -4.93 4.47 -0.31
C PHE A 114 -5.86 4.47 -1.53
N GLU A 115 -7.17 4.39 -1.31
CA GLU A 115 -8.17 4.53 -2.39
C GLU A 115 -8.02 5.89 -3.10
N VAL A 116 -7.86 6.98 -2.33
CA VAL A 116 -7.60 8.32 -2.87
C VAL A 116 -6.27 8.38 -3.61
N LEU A 117 -5.22 7.72 -3.13
CA LEU A 117 -3.93 7.64 -3.81
C LEU A 117 -4.07 7.00 -5.20
N VAL A 118 -4.83 5.90 -5.29
CA VAL A 118 -5.10 5.23 -6.57
C VAL A 118 -5.96 6.10 -7.48
N GLU A 119 -7.04 6.69 -6.96
CA GLU A 119 -7.89 7.61 -7.73
C GLU A 119 -7.10 8.82 -8.27
N LYS A 120 -6.14 9.32 -7.51
CA LYS A 120 -5.29 10.44 -7.90
C LYS A 120 -4.16 10.00 -8.84
N GLU A 121 -3.13 9.35 -8.30
CA GLU A 121 -1.85 9.16 -9.00
C GLU A 121 -1.94 8.19 -10.17
N TRP A 122 -2.97 7.34 -10.20
CA TRP A 122 -3.14 6.34 -11.24
C TRP A 122 -4.32 6.67 -12.16
N LEU A 123 -5.50 6.92 -11.58
CA LEU A 123 -6.71 7.10 -12.35
C LEU A 123 -6.82 8.52 -12.94
N SER A 124 -6.72 9.58 -12.15
CA SER A 124 -6.85 10.95 -12.67
C SER A 124 -5.66 11.33 -13.55
N PHE A 125 -4.44 10.94 -13.16
CA PHE A 125 -3.20 11.17 -13.92
C PHE A 125 -3.02 10.27 -15.16
N GLY A 126 -4.00 9.42 -15.48
CA GLY A 126 -4.11 8.82 -16.80
C GLY A 126 -3.23 7.60 -17.04
N HIS A 127 -2.96 6.80 -16.01
CA HIS A 127 -2.46 5.44 -16.24
C HIS A 127 -3.42 4.69 -17.15
N ARG A 128 -2.88 4.11 -18.24
CA ARG A 128 -3.67 3.56 -19.34
C ARG A 128 -4.19 2.14 -19.01
N PHE A 129 -5.01 2.01 -17.96
CA PHE A 129 -5.49 0.71 -17.44
C PHE A 129 -6.10 -0.18 -18.52
N GLN A 130 -7.05 0.34 -19.30
CA GLN A 130 -7.71 -0.42 -20.38
C GLN A 130 -6.69 -1.01 -21.37
N LEU A 131 -5.67 -0.24 -21.74
CA LEU A 131 -4.63 -0.68 -22.67
C LEU A 131 -3.63 -1.65 -22.01
N ARG A 132 -3.17 -1.34 -20.79
CA ARG A 132 -2.18 -2.15 -20.06
C ARG A 132 -2.71 -3.53 -19.69
N LEU A 133 -4.02 -3.66 -19.51
CA LEU A 133 -4.70 -4.89 -19.09
C LEU A 133 -5.40 -5.59 -20.27
N GLY A 134 -5.91 -4.83 -21.23
CA GLY A 134 -6.64 -5.34 -22.40
C GLY A 134 -8.00 -5.91 -22.04
N HIS A 135 -8.83 -5.15 -21.31
CA HIS A 135 -10.14 -5.60 -20.84
C HIS A 135 -11.06 -5.98 -22.00
N GLY A 136 -11.54 -7.23 -22.00
CA GLY A 136 -12.42 -7.75 -23.03
C GLY A 136 -11.79 -7.86 -24.42
N ASP A 137 -10.49 -7.62 -24.55
CA ASP A 137 -9.78 -7.68 -25.83
C ASP A 137 -9.17 -9.06 -26.05
N LYS A 138 -9.48 -9.67 -27.19
CA LYS A 138 -9.01 -10.99 -27.62
C LYS A 138 -7.52 -11.01 -27.97
N ASN A 139 -6.91 -9.86 -28.25
CA ASN A 139 -5.50 -9.75 -28.63
C ASN A 139 -4.57 -9.91 -27.42
N HIS A 140 -4.36 -11.14 -26.97
CA HIS A 140 -3.46 -11.45 -25.84
C HIS A 140 -1.99 -11.14 -26.12
N ALA A 141 -1.60 -10.94 -27.39
CA ALA A 141 -0.22 -10.68 -27.82
C ALA A 141 0.11 -9.18 -27.91
N ASP A 142 -0.83 -8.30 -27.55
CA ASP A 142 -0.64 -6.86 -27.60
C ASP A 142 0.59 -6.43 -26.78
N ALA A 143 1.52 -5.77 -27.47
CA ALA A 143 2.77 -5.29 -26.90
C ALA A 143 2.58 -4.12 -25.91
N ASP A 144 1.40 -3.52 -25.85
CA ASP A 144 1.07 -2.49 -24.87
C ASP A 144 0.61 -3.05 -23.51
N ARG A 145 0.32 -4.36 -23.41
CA ARG A 145 -0.04 -4.99 -22.13
C ARG A 145 1.18 -5.12 -21.23
N SER A 146 1.04 -4.77 -19.94
CA SER A 146 2.15 -4.83 -18.98
C SER A 146 1.68 -4.72 -17.53
N PRO A 147 2.31 -5.41 -16.57
CA PRO A 147 1.87 -5.49 -15.18
C PRO A 147 2.29 -4.29 -14.31
N VAL A 148 2.21 -3.06 -14.83
CA VAL A 148 2.74 -1.86 -14.16
C VAL A 148 2.04 -1.60 -12.81
N PHE A 149 0.70 -1.63 -12.79
CA PHE A 149 -0.06 -1.45 -11.54
C PHE A 149 0.11 -2.65 -10.58
N LEU A 150 0.25 -3.87 -11.12
CA LEU A 150 0.56 -5.05 -10.31
C LEU A 150 1.91 -4.91 -9.59
N GLN A 151 2.95 -4.42 -10.28
CA GLN A 151 4.25 -4.14 -9.64
C GLN A 151 4.14 -3.09 -8.53
N PHE A 152 3.29 -2.08 -8.70
CA PHE A 152 3.03 -1.11 -7.63
C PHE A 152 2.40 -1.79 -6.41
N ILE A 153 1.35 -2.59 -6.60
CA ILE A 153 0.69 -3.29 -5.48
C ILE A 153 1.65 -4.30 -4.82
N ASP A 154 2.52 -4.98 -5.58
CA ASP A 154 3.60 -5.81 -5.03
C ASP A 154 4.54 -4.97 -4.15
N CYS A 155 5.03 -3.82 -4.63
CA CYS A 155 5.84 -2.90 -3.83
C CYS A 155 5.12 -2.44 -2.54
N VAL A 156 3.81 -2.18 -2.59
CA VAL A 156 3.01 -1.86 -1.41
C VAL A 156 2.98 -3.05 -0.44
N TRP A 157 2.77 -4.27 -0.94
CA TRP A 157 2.84 -5.48 -0.14
C TRP A 157 4.21 -5.67 0.52
N GLN A 158 5.32 -5.42 -0.19
CA GLN A 158 6.66 -5.46 0.42
C GLN A 158 6.77 -4.50 1.62
N MET A 159 6.18 -3.30 1.52
CA MET A 159 6.14 -2.36 2.65
C MET A 159 5.25 -2.84 3.79
N THR A 160 4.10 -3.47 3.52
CA THR A 160 3.27 -4.03 4.61
C THR A 160 3.95 -5.20 5.32
N ARG A 161 4.81 -5.96 4.62
CA ARG A 161 5.66 -7.00 5.22
C ARG A 161 6.71 -6.42 6.17
N GLN A 162 7.39 -5.34 5.75
CA GLN A 162 8.43 -4.69 6.55
C GLN A 162 7.86 -3.82 7.70
N PHE A 163 6.66 -3.27 7.52
CA PHE A 163 5.99 -2.40 8.49
C PHE A 163 4.58 -2.91 8.83
N PRO A 164 4.45 -4.02 9.59
CA PRO A 164 3.18 -4.73 9.79
C PRO A 164 2.10 -3.94 10.54
N THR A 165 2.44 -2.80 11.15
CA THR A 165 1.51 -1.95 11.92
C THR A 165 1.28 -0.57 11.29
N ALA A 166 1.94 -0.25 10.18
CA ALA A 166 1.92 1.09 9.57
C ALA A 166 0.78 1.30 8.56
N PHE A 167 0.14 0.23 8.10
CA PHE A 167 -0.93 0.26 7.11
C PHE A 167 -2.24 -0.23 7.73
N GLU A 168 -3.33 0.51 7.51
CA GLU A 168 -4.67 0.17 7.99
C GLU A 168 -5.26 -0.99 7.19
N PHE A 169 -4.92 -1.09 5.90
CA PHE A 169 -5.37 -2.20 5.07
C PHE A 169 -4.49 -3.45 5.24
N ASN A 170 -5.08 -4.62 5.02
CA ASN A 170 -4.40 -5.91 5.08
C ASN A 170 -4.03 -6.44 3.67
N GLU A 171 -3.42 -7.63 3.60
CA GLU A 171 -3.09 -8.28 2.33
C GLU A 171 -4.32 -8.61 1.48
N TYR A 172 -5.44 -8.97 2.11
CA TYR A 172 -6.67 -9.31 1.41
C TYR A 172 -7.21 -8.12 0.61
N PHE A 173 -7.13 -6.90 1.16
CA PHE A 173 -7.44 -5.66 0.43
C PHE A 173 -6.63 -5.52 -0.87
N LEU A 174 -5.31 -5.74 -0.81
CA LEU A 174 -4.45 -5.63 -1.99
C LEU A 174 -4.77 -6.71 -3.04
N ILE A 175 -5.03 -7.95 -2.60
CA ILE A 175 -5.43 -9.04 -3.50
C ILE A 175 -6.79 -8.75 -4.13
N THR A 176 -7.77 -8.25 -3.37
CA THR A 176 -9.10 -7.88 -3.87
C THR A 176 -9.02 -6.76 -4.91
N ILE A 177 -8.14 -5.77 -4.71
CA ILE A 177 -7.85 -4.77 -5.74
C ILE A 177 -7.34 -5.43 -7.02
N LEU A 178 -6.38 -6.37 -6.91
CA LEU A 178 -5.82 -7.06 -8.07
C LEU A 178 -6.82 -8.01 -8.76
N ASP A 179 -7.73 -8.62 -8.01
CA ASP A 179 -8.78 -9.45 -8.61
C ASP A 179 -9.76 -8.59 -9.42
N HIS A 180 -10.17 -7.45 -8.86
CA HIS A 180 -11.07 -6.52 -9.53
C HIS A 180 -10.39 -5.60 -10.56
N LEU A 181 -9.07 -5.56 -10.58
CA LEU A 181 -8.28 -4.99 -11.67
C LEU A 181 -8.61 -5.70 -12.97
N TYR A 182 -8.73 -7.04 -12.95
CA TYR A 182 -9.00 -7.85 -14.15
C TYR A 182 -10.49 -8.20 -14.32
N SER A 183 -11.27 -8.26 -13.24
CA SER A 183 -12.65 -8.79 -13.31
C SER A 183 -13.62 -7.92 -14.11
N CYS A 184 -13.33 -6.62 -14.28
CA CYS A 184 -14.22 -5.64 -14.92
C CYS A 184 -15.63 -5.57 -14.30
N LEU A 185 -15.77 -5.98 -13.03
CA LEU A 185 -17.04 -5.91 -12.31
C LEU A 185 -17.41 -4.45 -11.98
N PHE A 186 -16.39 -3.64 -11.70
CA PHE A 186 -16.50 -2.24 -11.34
C PHE A 186 -15.95 -1.35 -12.46
N GLY A 187 -16.40 -0.09 -12.49
CA GLY A 187 -15.89 0.90 -13.44
C GLY A 187 -14.55 1.51 -13.08
N THR A 188 -14.04 1.25 -11.86
CA THR A 188 -12.86 1.92 -11.29
C THR A 188 -11.63 1.84 -12.20
N PHE A 189 -11.30 0.67 -12.72
CA PHE A 189 -10.10 0.45 -13.55
C PHE A 189 -10.40 0.36 -15.06
N LEU A 190 -11.52 0.94 -15.51
CA LEU A 190 -11.85 1.04 -16.93
C LEU A 190 -11.30 2.34 -17.56
N CYS A 191 -11.26 2.34 -18.89
CA CYS A 191 -10.72 3.43 -19.72
C CYS A 191 -9.22 3.71 -19.48
N ASN A 192 -8.68 4.74 -20.15
CA ASN A 192 -7.27 5.11 -20.07
C ASN A 192 -7.00 6.51 -19.49
N SER A 193 -8.04 7.32 -19.29
CA SER A 193 -7.89 8.66 -18.73
C SER A 193 -9.16 9.15 -18.07
N GLU A 194 -9.05 10.15 -17.21
CA GLU A 194 -10.19 10.80 -16.57
C GLU A 194 -11.18 11.35 -17.60
N GLN A 195 -10.68 11.98 -18.68
CA GLN A 195 -11.52 12.48 -19.76
C GLN A 195 -12.38 11.37 -20.38
N GLN A 196 -11.81 10.19 -20.62
CA GLN A 196 -12.56 9.06 -21.18
C GLN A 196 -13.62 8.56 -20.19
N ARG A 197 -13.31 8.44 -18.90
CA ARG A 197 -14.29 8.03 -17.88
C ARG A 197 -15.44 9.03 -17.76
N GLY A 198 -15.16 10.32 -17.92
CA GLY A 198 -16.17 11.39 -17.97
C GLY A 198 -17.08 11.28 -19.19
N LYS A 199 -16.49 11.05 -20.39
CA LYS A 199 -17.25 10.83 -21.64
C LYS A 199 -18.15 9.59 -21.56
N GLU A 200 -17.63 8.50 -21.00
CA GLU A 200 -18.41 7.27 -20.78
C GLU A 200 -19.37 7.38 -19.59
N ASN A 201 -19.29 8.44 -18.79
CA ASN A 201 -20.12 8.68 -17.61
C ASN A 201 -20.11 7.49 -16.62
N LEU A 202 -18.92 6.93 -16.37
CA LEU A 202 -18.74 5.74 -15.53
C LEU A 202 -19.36 5.86 -14.13
N PRO A 203 -19.24 6.99 -13.40
CA PRO A 203 -19.82 7.12 -12.06
C PRO A 203 -21.34 6.90 -12.01
N LYS A 204 -22.05 7.10 -13.12
CA LYS A 204 -23.51 6.89 -13.21
C LYS A 204 -23.89 5.55 -13.85
N ARG A 205 -22.98 4.89 -14.56
CA ARG A 205 -23.25 3.65 -15.33
C ARG A 205 -22.66 2.40 -14.69
N THR A 206 -21.75 2.56 -13.74
CA THR A 206 -21.01 1.48 -13.11
C THR A 206 -20.89 1.72 -11.61
N VAL A 207 -20.60 0.66 -10.86
CA VAL A 207 -20.30 0.75 -9.42
C VAL A 207 -18.79 0.95 -9.24
N SER A 208 -18.40 1.71 -8.21
CA SER A 208 -17.00 1.83 -7.80
C SER A 208 -16.57 0.63 -6.95
N LEU A 209 -15.36 0.13 -7.16
CA LEU A 209 -14.74 -0.88 -6.29
C LEU A 209 -14.73 -0.41 -4.84
N TRP A 210 -14.48 0.87 -4.61
CA TRP A 210 -14.44 1.46 -3.28
C TRP A 210 -15.80 1.41 -2.59
N SER A 211 -16.91 1.46 -3.34
CA SER A 211 -18.25 1.26 -2.76
C SER A 211 -18.41 -0.13 -2.16
N TYR A 212 -17.85 -1.16 -2.81
CA TYR A 212 -17.86 -2.52 -2.29
C TYR A 212 -16.94 -2.67 -1.09
N ILE A 213 -15.66 -2.28 -1.21
CA ILE A 213 -14.68 -2.40 -0.13
C ILE A 213 -15.13 -1.65 1.13
N ASN A 214 -15.56 -0.40 1.00
CA ASN A 214 -15.99 0.41 2.13
C ASN A 214 -17.30 -0.06 2.78
N SER A 215 -18.05 -0.94 2.13
CA SER A 215 -19.24 -1.56 2.74
C SER A 215 -18.88 -2.72 3.69
N GLN A 216 -17.65 -3.23 3.63
CA GLN A 216 -17.17 -4.41 4.37
C GLN A 216 -15.74 -4.19 4.92
N LEU A 217 -15.49 -3.04 5.54
CA LEU A 217 -14.14 -2.64 6.00
C LEU A 217 -13.47 -3.65 6.94
N GLU A 218 -14.24 -4.41 7.73
CA GLU A 218 -13.73 -5.41 8.67
C GLU A 218 -12.89 -6.49 7.98
N ASP A 219 -13.22 -6.86 6.74
CA ASP A 219 -12.51 -7.86 5.94
C ASP A 219 -11.13 -7.36 5.49
N PHE A 220 -11.01 -6.04 5.36
CA PHE A 220 -9.87 -5.35 4.76
C PHE A 220 -8.98 -4.67 5.79
N THR A 221 -9.42 -4.61 7.05
CA THR A 221 -8.69 -3.92 8.12
C THR A 221 -7.59 -4.82 8.69
N ASN A 222 -6.43 -4.23 8.93
CA ASN A 222 -5.31 -4.80 9.65
C ASN A 222 -5.52 -4.61 11.16
N PRO A 223 -5.70 -5.69 11.95
CA PRO A 223 -5.91 -5.58 13.40
C PRO A 223 -4.70 -4.98 14.14
N LEU A 224 -3.51 -5.11 13.56
CA LEU A 224 -2.26 -4.61 14.11
C LEU A 224 -2.00 -3.14 13.76
N TYR A 225 -2.86 -2.53 12.94
CA TYR A 225 -2.77 -1.10 12.65
C TYR A 225 -2.90 -0.32 13.95
N GLY A 226 -1.84 0.42 14.26
CA GLY A 226 -1.75 1.30 15.41
C GLY A 226 -1.56 2.74 14.96
N SER A 227 -1.73 3.69 15.88
CA SER A 227 -1.28 5.06 15.67
C SER A 227 0.25 5.07 15.67
N TYR A 228 0.84 4.63 14.56
CA TYR A 228 2.21 5.01 14.25
C TYR A 228 2.20 6.54 14.24
N SER A 229 2.99 7.15 15.12
CA SER A 229 3.29 8.58 15.00
C SER A 229 3.70 8.82 13.56
N ASN A 230 3.14 9.87 12.96
CA ASN A 230 3.09 10.16 11.52
C ASN A 230 4.50 10.29 10.90
N HIS A 231 5.23 9.17 10.82
CA HIS A 231 6.65 9.10 10.47
C HIS A 231 6.82 8.54 9.06
N VAL A 232 7.93 8.94 8.45
CA VAL A 232 8.34 8.48 7.13
C VAL A 232 8.80 7.02 7.19
N LEU A 233 8.33 6.18 6.27
CA LEU A 233 8.75 4.79 6.15
C LEU A 233 9.93 4.67 5.19
N TYR A 234 11.00 4.02 5.64
CA TYR A 234 12.18 3.72 4.81
C TYR A 234 12.33 2.19 4.67
N PRO A 235 11.63 1.55 3.71
CA PRO A 235 11.84 0.13 3.45
C PRO A 235 13.28 -0.18 3.00
N VAL A 236 13.70 -1.42 3.16
CA VAL A 236 14.97 -1.93 2.66
C VAL A 236 14.76 -2.54 1.27
N ALA A 237 15.18 -1.83 0.22
CA ALA A 237 15.15 -2.32 -1.16
C ALA A 237 16.37 -3.22 -1.44
N SER A 238 16.34 -4.45 -0.93
CA SER A 238 17.41 -5.45 -1.08
C SER A 238 16.83 -6.83 -1.37
N MET A 239 17.49 -7.61 -2.23
CA MET A 239 17.10 -9.00 -2.53
C MET A 239 17.02 -9.91 -1.29
N ARG A 240 17.66 -9.53 -0.18
CA ARG A 240 17.58 -10.26 1.11
C ARG A 240 16.35 -9.93 1.96
N HIS A 241 15.67 -8.82 1.66
CA HIS A 241 14.54 -8.29 2.43
C HIS A 241 13.23 -8.31 1.64
N LEU A 242 13.33 -8.41 0.32
CA LEU A 242 12.17 -8.56 -0.55
C LEU A 242 11.81 -10.04 -0.67
N GLU A 243 10.53 -10.33 -0.54
CA GLU A 243 9.99 -11.68 -0.59
C GLU A 243 9.22 -11.85 -1.91
N LEU A 244 9.16 -13.06 -2.47
CA LEU A 244 8.15 -13.33 -3.49
C LEU A 244 6.78 -13.32 -2.81
N TRP A 245 5.81 -12.59 -3.37
CA TRP A 245 4.45 -12.55 -2.85
C TRP A 245 3.68 -13.85 -3.10
N VAL A 246 3.95 -14.86 -2.28
CA VAL A 246 3.34 -16.20 -2.36
C VAL A 246 1.81 -16.12 -2.32
N GLY A 247 1.27 -15.24 -1.46
CA GLY A 247 -0.17 -15.00 -1.29
C GLY A 247 -0.89 -14.54 -2.56
N TYR A 248 -0.18 -14.00 -3.56
CA TYR A 248 -0.74 -13.64 -4.85
C TYR A 248 -0.27 -14.59 -5.97
N TYR A 249 1.04 -14.75 -6.15
CA TYR A 249 1.60 -15.48 -7.29
C TYR A 249 1.40 -17.00 -7.24
N VAL A 250 1.25 -17.57 -6.04
CA VAL A 250 1.20 -19.03 -5.82
C VAL A 250 -0.09 -19.46 -5.10
N ARG A 251 -1.08 -18.58 -5.01
CA ARG A 251 -2.33 -18.79 -4.27
C ARG A 251 -3.20 -19.97 -4.73
N TRP A 252 -2.94 -20.49 -5.92
CA TRP A 252 -3.66 -21.63 -6.51
C TRP A 252 -3.02 -22.98 -6.20
N ASN A 253 -1.78 -23.01 -5.67
CA ASN A 253 -1.12 -24.25 -5.32
C ASN A 253 -1.74 -24.83 -4.05
N PRO A 254 -2.41 -26.02 -4.10
CA PRO A 254 -3.09 -26.60 -2.95
C PRO A 254 -2.14 -26.91 -1.78
N ARG A 255 -0.84 -27.09 -2.04
CA ARG A 255 0.17 -27.39 -1.01
C ARG A 255 0.63 -26.15 -0.25
N MET A 256 0.47 -24.97 -0.84
CA MET A 256 0.88 -23.69 -0.25
C MET A 256 -0.30 -22.85 0.23
N LYS A 257 -1.53 -23.29 -0.06
CA LYS A 257 -2.74 -22.63 0.41
C LYS A 257 -2.89 -22.83 1.92
N PRO A 258 -3.01 -21.75 2.71
CA PRO A 258 -3.36 -21.85 4.12
C PRO A 258 -4.67 -22.64 4.29
N GLN A 259 -4.75 -23.50 5.31
CA GLN A 259 -5.98 -24.25 5.61
C GLN A 259 -7.16 -23.30 5.91
N GLU A 260 -6.87 -22.16 6.54
CA GLU A 260 -7.85 -21.09 6.80
C GLU A 260 -7.39 -19.76 6.19
N PRO A 261 -8.32 -18.96 5.60
CA PRO A 261 -7.99 -17.63 5.12
C PRO A 261 -7.55 -16.70 6.24
N ILE A 262 -6.39 -16.05 6.08
CA ILE A 262 -5.79 -15.17 7.09
C ILE A 262 -6.73 -14.01 7.50
N HIS A 263 -7.52 -13.47 6.56
CA HIS A 263 -8.45 -12.38 6.85
C HIS A 263 -9.58 -12.79 7.83
N ASN A 264 -9.98 -14.06 7.87
CA ASN A 264 -10.95 -14.53 8.86
C ASN A 264 -10.38 -14.43 10.27
N ARG A 265 -9.12 -14.82 10.44
CA ARG A 265 -8.39 -14.65 11.70
C ARG A 265 -8.24 -13.17 12.06
N TYR A 266 -8.09 -12.28 11.07
CA TYR A 266 -8.01 -10.84 11.33
C TYR A 266 -9.33 -10.28 11.86
N LYS A 267 -10.49 -10.74 11.36
CA LYS A 267 -11.80 -10.38 11.94
C LYS A 267 -11.92 -10.79 13.39
N GLU A 268 -11.50 -12.00 13.73
CA GLU A 268 -11.49 -12.47 15.12
C GLU A 268 -10.60 -11.60 16.02
N LEU A 269 -9.43 -11.21 15.52
CA LEU A 269 -8.52 -10.31 16.23
C LEU A 269 -9.12 -8.92 16.42
N LEU A 270 -9.85 -8.38 15.42
CA LEU A 270 -10.57 -7.11 15.53
C LEU A 270 -11.67 -7.18 16.59
N ALA A 271 -12.48 -8.25 16.58
CA ALA A 271 -13.52 -8.47 17.58
C ALA A 271 -12.93 -8.55 18.99
N LYS A 272 -11.83 -9.30 19.15
CA LYS A 272 -11.13 -9.43 20.44
C LYS A 272 -10.50 -8.12 20.89
N ARG A 273 -9.94 -7.33 19.96
CA ARG A 273 -9.43 -5.98 20.24
C ARG A 273 -10.55 -5.07 20.75
N ALA A 274 -11.71 -5.07 20.10
CA ALA A 274 -12.86 -4.27 20.53
C ALA A 274 -13.36 -4.65 21.94
N GLU A 275 -13.42 -5.96 22.24
CA GLU A 275 -13.77 -6.45 23.58
C GLU A 275 -12.77 -5.99 24.65
N LEU A 276 -11.47 -6.12 24.37
CA LEU A 276 -10.40 -5.69 25.28
C LEU A 276 -10.40 -4.18 25.48
N GLN A 277 -10.62 -3.40 24.40
CA GLN A 277 -10.71 -1.93 24.47
C GLN A 277 -11.85 -1.50 25.41
N LYS A 278 -13.02 -2.12 25.28
CA LYS A 278 -14.17 -1.86 26.15
C LYS A 278 -13.87 -2.18 27.62
N LYS A 279 -13.24 -3.33 27.89
CA LYS A 279 -12.80 -3.71 29.25
C LYS A 279 -11.82 -2.71 29.85
N VAL A 280 -10.88 -2.20 29.05
CA VAL A 280 -9.93 -1.17 29.50
C VAL A 280 -10.66 0.12 29.87
N GLU A 281 -11.60 0.57 29.04
CA GLU A 281 -12.39 1.78 29.33
C GLU A 281 -13.25 1.62 30.59
N GLU A 282 -13.86 0.45 30.80
CA GLU A 282 -14.65 0.13 32.00
C GLU A 282 -13.77 0.17 33.26
N LEU A 283 -12.62 -0.51 33.24
CA LEU A 283 -11.67 -0.50 34.36
C LEU A 283 -11.10 0.90 34.63
N GLN A 284 -10.82 1.69 33.60
CA GLN A 284 -10.38 3.08 33.75
C GLN A 284 -11.46 3.95 34.43
N ARG A 285 -12.73 3.78 34.07
CA ARG A 285 -13.84 4.45 34.76
C ARG A 285 -13.97 4.02 36.22
N GLU A 286 -13.82 2.73 36.51
CA GLU A 286 -13.84 2.23 37.89
C GLU A 286 -12.71 2.81 38.75
N ILE A 287 -11.48 2.89 38.21
CA ILE A 287 -10.34 3.51 38.88
C ILE A 287 -10.60 4.99 39.13
N SER A 288 -11.12 5.71 38.14
CA SER A 288 -11.47 7.13 38.28
C SER A 288 -12.52 7.34 39.38
N ASN A 289 -13.57 6.51 39.43
CA ASN A 289 -14.63 6.59 40.45
C ASN A 289 -14.13 6.23 41.86
N ARG A 290 -13.17 5.31 41.99
CA ARG A 290 -12.51 5.01 43.27
C ARG A 290 -11.60 6.14 43.74
N SER A 291 -10.96 6.86 42.81
CA SER A 291 -10.11 8.01 43.14
C SER A 291 -10.91 9.23 43.63
N THR A 292 -12.10 9.48 43.08
CA THR A 292 -12.99 10.58 43.54
C THR A 292 -13.62 10.27 44.90
N SER A 293 -14.10 9.04 45.12
CA SER A 293 -14.69 8.63 46.41
C SER A 293 -13.70 8.57 47.57
N SER A 294 -12.40 8.38 47.31
CA SER A 294 -11.35 8.46 48.33
C SER A 294 -10.97 9.90 48.67
N SER A 295 -11.09 10.84 47.74
CA SER A 295 -10.89 12.27 48.00
C SER A 295 -12.02 12.89 48.84
N GLU A 296 -13.26 12.39 48.73
CA GLU A 296 -14.39 12.86 49.56
C GLU A 296 -14.32 12.38 51.02
N ARG A 297 -13.68 11.23 51.29
CA ARG A 297 -13.48 10.74 52.66
C ARG A 297 -12.35 11.43 53.43
N ALA A 298 -11.49 12.20 52.77
CA ALA A 298 -10.44 12.98 53.42
C ALA A 298 -10.93 14.33 53.97
N GLY A 299 -12.18 14.73 53.71
CA GLY A 299 -12.78 15.96 54.23
C GLY A 299 -13.75 15.68 55.39
N SER A 300 -13.28 15.66 56.63
CA SER A 300 -14.10 15.76 57.84
C SER A 300 -13.25 16.29 59.03
N PRO A 301 -13.86 17.00 60.00
CA PRO A 301 -13.45 18.37 60.34
C PRO A 301 -12.38 18.47 61.44
N ALA A 302 -11.61 19.56 61.40
CA ALA A 302 -10.71 19.97 62.46
C ALA A 302 -11.46 20.08 63.80
N GLN A 303 -11.07 19.25 64.78
CA GLN A 303 -11.50 19.38 66.16
C GLN A 303 -11.02 20.72 66.71
N CYS A 304 -11.99 21.56 67.11
CA CYS A 304 -11.77 22.79 67.83
C CYS A 304 -11.27 22.47 69.25
N VAL A 305 -9.99 22.73 69.52
CA VAL A 305 -9.40 22.61 70.85
C VAL A 305 -9.36 24.01 71.47
N THR A 306 -10.19 24.24 72.49
CA THR A 306 -10.16 25.43 73.33
C THR A 306 -8.97 25.36 74.30
N PRO A 307 -8.18 26.43 74.50
CA PRO A 307 -7.12 26.42 75.48
C PRO A 307 -7.67 26.84 76.86
N VAL A 308 -7.40 26.01 77.86
CA VAL A 308 -7.61 26.31 79.28
C VAL A 308 -6.46 27.22 79.73
N GLN A 309 -6.78 28.46 80.13
CA GLN A 309 -5.84 29.35 80.80
C GLN A 309 -5.70 28.95 82.27
N THR A 310 -4.45 28.81 82.74
CA THR A 310 -4.11 28.81 84.16
C THR A 310 -3.08 29.91 84.43
N VAL A 311 -3.47 30.77 85.38
CA VAL A 311 -2.76 31.80 86.14
C VAL A 311 -2.23 33.01 85.37
#